data_AF-A0A1X7GBJ9-F1
#
_entry.id   AF-A0A1X7GBJ9-F1
#
_cell.length_a   1.000
_cell.length_b   1.000
_cell.length_c   1.000
_cell.angle_alpha   90.00
_cell.angle_beta   90.00
_cell.angle_gamma   90.00
#
_symmetry.space_group_name_H-M   'P 1'
#
loop_
_entity.id
_entity.type
_entity.pdbx_description
1 polymer ?
#
loop_
_entity_poly.entity_id
_entity_poly.type
_entity_poly.pdbx_seq_one_letter_code
_entity_poly.pdbx_strand_id
1 'polypeptide(L)'
;MNFIPVTLDFVQLAPNFDAKIVIDTPGVTWSAGERQRRDDLGFSCNAWTPDEAESFSVQSLELTKSTLSLLSGAGAISGGAVTLTAMLCVPDGVSSIEGHCTLNSAARIYVRLGCGVPMEWRHGCIGGYIPKVPPGFWFVTLGIAGLTGGQSIAIELAAGSSAPVRWAMGHGTQATSPLSIASYDGRSMALGRLSITSNRIELVTPTGQSFGSSGNAGLDLALYIEMMGAANSSSGSASAQVHLSATCGDGITVVAKLPGKFPRYIDGVPKTLNLE
;
A
#
# COMPACT_ATOMS: atom_id res chain seq x y z
N MET A 1 -8.37 0.71 18.30
CA MET A 1 -6.98 0.69 17.78
C MET A 1 -7.07 0.40 16.30
N ASN A 2 -6.41 1.22 15.47
CA ASN A 2 -6.51 1.19 14.02
C ASN A 2 -5.14 0.88 13.41
N PHE A 3 -5.11 0.00 12.41
CA PHE A 3 -3.89 -0.26 11.66
C PHE A 3 -3.87 0.59 10.39
N ILE A 4 -2.81 1.37 10.21
CA ILE A 4 -2.64 2.29 9.10
C ILE A 4 -1.43 1.84 8.29
N PRO A 5 -1.60 1.50 6.99
CA PRO A 5 -0.48 1.21 6.14
C PRO A 5 0.35 2.48 5.94
N VAL A 6 1.66 2.34 6.02
CA VAL A 6 2.62 3.42 5.80
C VAL A 6 3.55 3.02 4.69
N THR A 7 3.56 3.80 3.61
CA THR A 7 4.54 3.68 2.54
C THR A 7 5.65 4.70 2.78
N LEU A 8 6.89 4.25 2.66
CA LEU A 8 8.11 5.00 2.88
C LEU A 8 8.99 4.89 1.63
N ASP A 9 9.08 5.94 0.84
CA ASP A 9 9.98 5.99 -0.31
C ASP A 9 11.26 6.73 0.09
N PHE A 10 12.30 5.97 0.41
CA PHE A 10 13.64 6.48 0.70
C PHE A 10 14.33 6.87 -0.60
N VAL A 11 14.83 8.09 -0.69
CA VAL A 11 15.51 8.62 -1.87
C VAL A 11 16.85 9.24 -1.45
N GLN A 12 17.90 9.03 -2.26
CA GLN A 12 19.24 9.59 -2.02
C GLN A 12 19.87 9.17 -0.67
N LEU A 13 19.55 7.96 -0.21
CA LEU A 13 20.16 7.40 0.99
C LEU A 13 21.62 7.01 0.70
N ALA A 14 22.54 7.49 1.52
CA ALA A 14 23.97 7.20 1.39
C ALA A 14 24.25 5.69 1.59
N PRO A 15 25.34 5.14 1.04
CA PRO A 15 25.69 3.72 1.24
C PRO A 15 26.16 3.47 2.67
N ASN A 16 25.90 2.26 3.20
CA ASN A 16 26.22 1.87 4.58
C ASN A 16 25.69 2.86 5.64
N PHE A 17 24.57 3.50 5.34
CA PHE A 17 23.94 4.47 6.21
C PHE A 17 22.81 3.82 7.00
N ASP A 18 22.80 4.03 8.32
CA ASP A 18 21.74 3.60 9.21
C ASP A 18 20.66 4.69 9.29
N ALA A 19 19.64 4.55 8.43
CA ALA A 19 18.46 5.39 8.44
C ALA A 19 17.52 4.93 9.55
N LYS A 20 17.07 5.86 10.38
CA LYS A 20 16.20 5.56 11.52
C LYS A 20 14.97 6.45 11.52
N ILE A 21 13.81 5.88 11.80
CA ILE A 21 12.55 6.60 12.01
C ILE A 21 12.03 6.21 13.39
N VAL A 22 11.84 7.19 14.26
CA VAL A 22 11.29 7.02 15.60
C VAL A 22 9.95 7.73 15.67
N ILE A 23 8.92 7.03 16.16
CA ILE A 23 7.61 7.63 16.44
C ILE A 23 7.54 7.92 17.94
N ASP A 24 7.30 9.19 18.26
CA ASP A 24 7.23 9.69 19.64
C ASP A 24 5.79 9.88 20.12
N THR A 25 4.81 9.71 19.21
CA THR A 25 3.38 9.86 19.54
C THR A 25 2.92 8.78 20.53
N PRO A 26 2.36 9.16 21.70
CA PRO A 26 1.96 8.20 22.71
C PRO A 26 0.97 7.15 22.20
N GLY A 27 1.29 5.88 22.44
CA GLY A 27 0.45 4.74 22.08
C GLY A 27 0.46 4.35 20.60
N VAL A 28 1.06 5.17 19.72
CA VAL A 28 1.29 4.78 18.32
C VAL A 28 2.52 3.88 18.26
N THR A 29 2.40 2.73 17.59
CA THR A 29 3.52 1.80 17.45
C THR A 29 3.62 1.24 16.04
N TRP A 30 4.83 1.06 15.53
CA TRP A 30 5.04 0.20 14.37
C TRP A 30 4.60 -1.23 14.66
N SER A 31 4.11 -1.88 13.61
CA SER A 31 3.70 -3.27 13.60
C SER A 31 4.17 -3.93 12.32
N ALA A 32 4.74 -5.12 12.43
CA ALA A 32 5.01 -6.01 11.31
C ALA A 32 3.80 -6.89 10.95
N GLY A 33 2.63 -6.63 11.56
CA GLY A 33 1.49 -7.56 11.59
C GLY A 33 1.29 -8.20 12.97
N GLU A 34 0.16 -8.84 13.17
CA GLU A 34 -0.22 -9.53 14.40
C GLU A 34 0.38 -10.96 14.44
N ARG A 35 1.52 -11.08 15.15
CA ARG A 35 2.34 -12.32 15.33
C ARG A 35 1.61 -13.64 15.66
N GLN A 36 0.32 -13.65 16.03
CA GLN A 36 -0.37 -14.86 16.46
C GLN A 36 -0.94 -15.72 15.31
N ARG A 37 -0.98 -15.24 14.08
CA ARG A 37 -1.44 -16.06 12.95
C ARG A 37 -0.35 -16.16 11.88
N ARG A 38 -0.05 -17.39 11.46
CA ARG A 38 1.19 -17.83 10.79
C ARG A 38 1.50 -17.23 9.40
N ASP A 39 0.72 -16.29 8.88
CA ASP A 39 0.76 -15.89 7.46
C ASP A 39 0.74 -14.35 7.24
N ASP A 40 1.29 -13.58 8.19
CA ASP A 40 1.37 -12.11 8.10
C ASP A 40 2.50 -11.62 7.19
N LEU A 41 2.16 -10.83 6.19
CA LEU A 41 3.07 -9.89 5.52
C LEU A 41 2.68 -8.47 5.92
N GLY A 42 2.98 -8.06 7.15
CA GLY A 42 2.85 -6.66 7.58
C GLY A 42 4.09 -5.83 7.30
N PHE A 43 4.95 -6.30 6.40
CA PHE A 43 6.17 -5.62 5.99
C PHE A 43 6.58 -6.04 4.56
N SER A 44 6.86 -5.08 3.68
CA SER A 44 7.46 -5.34 2.36
C SER A 44 8.52 -4.31 2.01
N CYS A 45 9.63 -4.75 1.40
CA CYS A 45 10.71 -3.90 0.92
C CYS A 45 10.95 -4.21 -0.56
N ASN A 46 10.72 -3.23 -1.44
CA ASN A 46 11.06 -3.33 -2.85
C ASN A 46 12.25 -2.40 -3.11
N ALA A 47 13.44 -2.99 -3.31
CA ALA A 47 14.57 -2.26 -3.87
C ALA A 47 14.42 -2.22 -5.39
N TRP A 48 14.60 -1.06 -6.02
CA TRP A 48 14.44 -0.92 -7.47
C TRP A 48 15.57 -1.62 -8.26
N THR A 49 15.29 -1.94 -9.54
CA THR A 49 15.64 -3.16 -10.33
C THR A 49 16.87 -3.01 -11.28
N PRO A 50 17.16 -3.91 -12.27
CA PRO A 50 17.73 -5.26 -12.17
C PRO A 50 18.83 -5.55 -13.25
N ASP A 51 19.57 -4.56 -13.73
CA ASP A 51 20.51 -4.77 -14.86
C ASP A 51 21.94 -4.25 -14.64
N GLU A 52 22.27 -3.78 -13.45
CA GLU A 52 23.64 -3.40 -13.12
C GLU A 52 24.02 -3.98 -11.75
N ALA A 53 25.20 -4.60 -11.69
CA ALA A 53 25.81 -5.17 -10.49
C ALA A 53 26.16 -4.12 -9.41
N GLU A 54 25.54 -2.95 -9.43
CA GLU A 54 25.76 -1.81 -8.53
C GLU A 54 24.49 -1.48 -7.71
N SER A 55 23.68 -2.49 -7.42
CA SER A 55 22.35 -2.38 -6.83
C SER A 55 22.38 -1.76 -5.43
N PHE A 56 21.47 -0.80 -5.17
CA PHE A 56 21.11 -0.43 -3.80
C PHE A 56 20.61 -1.67 -3.07
N SER A 57 21.39 -2.14 -2.09
CA SER A 57 21.04 -3.27 -1.24
C SER A 57 20.54 -2.74 0.09
N VAL A 58 19.48 -3.33 0.64
CA VAL A 58 19.17 -3.18 2.06
C VAL A 58 19.96 -4.27 2.78
N GLN A 59 20.91 -3.90 3.63
CA GLN A 59 21.71 -4.85 4.40
C GLN A 59 20.90 -5.44 5.56
N SER A 60 20.21 -4.57 6.28
CA SER A 60 19.33 -4.98 7.36
C SER A 60 18.19 -4.00 7.50
N LEU A 61 17.10 -4.51 8.04
CA LEU A 61 15.98 -3.72 8.47
C LEU A 61 15.50 -4.25 9.80
N GLU A 62 15.30 -3.34 10.74
CA GLU A 62 14.81 -3.64 12.07
C GLU A 62 13.52 -2.86 12.33
N LEU A 63 12.50 -3.56 12.83
CA LEU A 63 11.25 -2.96 13.24
C LEU A 63 10.97 -3.30 14.71
N THR A 64 10.95 -2.27 15.55
CA THR A 64 10.52 -2.33 16.94
C THR A 64 9.23 -1.53 17.10
N LYS A 65 8.60 -1.55 18.28
CA LYS A 65 7.35 -0.80 18.50
C LYS A 65 7.47 0.70 18.21
N SER A 66 8.60 1.32 18.53
CA SER A 66 8.78 2.78 18.38
C SER A 66 9.70 3.16 17.23
N THR A 67 10.41 2.20 16.64
CA THR A 67 11.50 2.49 15.71
C THR A 67 11.48 1.57 14.50
N LEU A 68 11.65 2.17 13.32
CA LEU A 68 12.04 1.49 12.09
C LEU A 68 13.47 1.92 11.75
N SER A 69 14.38 0.96 11.59
CA SER A 69 15.75 1.18 11.14
C SER A 69 16.00 0.46 9.82
N LEU A 70 16.74 1.09 8.92
CA LEU A 70 17.18 0.54 7.64
C LEU A 70 18.67 0.82 7.48
N LEU A 71 19.47 -0.23 7.37
CA LEU A 71 20.86 -0.15 6.98
C LEU A 71 20.98 -0.33 5.48
N SER A 72 21.40 0.72 4.77
CA SER A 72 21.70 0.61 3.34
C SER A 72 23.01 -0.13 3.11
N GLY A 73 23.15 -0.74 1.93
CA GLY A 73 24.34 -1.47 1.52
C GLY A 73 25.41 -0.59 0.90
N ALA A 74 26.54 -1.21 0.59
CA ALA A 74 27.73 -0.51 0.11
C ALA A 74 27.58 0.06 -1.31
N GLY A 75 26.64 -0.43 -2.11
CA GLY A 75 26.30 0.11 -3.43
C GLY A 75 25.26 1.21 -3.32
N ALA A 76 25.66 2.47 -3.23
CA ALA A 76 24.72 3.58 -3.37
C ALA A 76 24.71 4.07 -4.81
N ILE A 77 23.57 3.91 -5.47
CA ILE A 77 23.33 4.59 -6.73
C ILE A 77 22.88 6.01 -6.39
N SER A 78 23.61 6.99 -6.91
CA SER A 78 23.13 8.35 -7.07
C SER A 78 21.79 8.33 -7.81
N GLY A 79 20.67 8.42 -7.08
CA GLY A 79 19.32 8.49 -7.67
C GLY A 79 18.43 7.25 -7.46
N GLY A 80 18.90 6.21 -6.76
CA GLY A 80 18.06 5.07 -6.40
C GLY A 80 17.02 5.40 -5.32
N ALA A 81 15.85 4.75 -5.39
CA ALA A 81 14.82 4.81 -4.35
C ALA A 81 14.52 3.42 -3.79
N VAL A 82 14.23 3.35 -2.49
CA VAL A 82 13.72 2.13 -1.83
C VAL A 82 12.38 2.41 -1.23
N THR A 83 11.41 1.56 -1.58
CA THR A 83 10.07 1.63 -1.04
C THR A 83 9.91 0.58 0.04
N LEU A 84 9.59 1.02 1.24
CA LEU A 84 9.13 0.16 2.33
C LEU A 84 7.64 0.37 2.56
N THR A 85 6.92 -0.72 2.80
CA THR A 85 5.57 -0.66 3.36
C THR A 85 5.57 -1.34 4.73
N ALA A 86 5.08 -0.63 5.73
CA ALA A 86 4.92 -1.11 7.10
C ALA A 86 3.53 -0.72 7.63
N MET A 87 3.17 -1.15 8.84
CA MET A 87 1.92 -0.77 9.48
C MET A 87 2.18 0.05 10.76
N LEU A 88 1.38 1.07 10.99
CA LEU A 88 1.26 1.73 12.30
C LEU A 88 0.00 1.24 12.99
N CYS A 89 0.14 0.78 14.23
CA CYS A 89 -0.97 0.63 15.16
C CYS A 89 -1.20 1.97 15.85
N VAL A 90 -2.39 2.53 15.70
CA VAL A 90 -2.75 3.88 16.12
C VAL A 90 -3.94 3.80 17.08
N PRO A 91 -3.86 4.36 18.30
CA PRO A 91 -4.99 4.43 19.21
C PRO A 91 -6.16 5.23 18.62
N ASP A 92 -7.38 4.92 19.06
CA ASP A 92 -8.56 5.66 18.61
C ASP A 92 -8.48 7.11 19.12
N GLY A 93 -8.85 8.06 18.27
CA GLY A 93 -8.80 9.50 18.59
C GLY A 93 -7.47 10.19 18.24
N VAL A 94 -6.41 9.46 17.93
CA VAL A 94 -5.17 10.06 17.43
C VAL A 94 -5.35 10.50 15.97
N SER A 95 -5.15 11.79 15.70
CA SER A 95 -5.31 12.41 14.37
C SER A 95 -4.01 12.79 13.69
N SER A 96 -2.88 12.68 14.40
CA SER A 96 -1.57 13.05 13.89
C SER A 96 -0.51 12.19 14.55
N ILE A 97 0.59 12.00 13.82
CA ILE A 97 1.82 11.42 14.36
C ILE A 97 2.91 12.49 14.36
N GLU A 98 3.82 12.32 15.30
CA GLU A 98 5.03 13.09 15.52
C GLU A 98 6.16 12.12 15.88
N GLY A 99 7.36 12.52 15.51
CA GLY A 99 8.55 11.73 15.75
C GLY A 99 9.80 12.43 15.24
N HIS A 100 10.86 11.66 15.03
CA HIS A 100 12.07 12.13 14.39
C HIS A 100 12.68 11.06 13.50
N CYS A 101 13.45 11.47 12.49
CA CYS A 101 14.24 10.55 11.69
C CYS A 101 15.71 10.99 11.58
N THR A 102 16.58 10.00 11.50
CA THR A 102 18.01 10.15 11.25
C THR A 102 18.27 9.78 9.80
N LEU A 103 18.61 10.77 8.99
CA LEU A 103 18.94 10.62 7.57
C LEU A 103 20.26 11.35 7.24
N ASN A 104 20.95 10.97 6.17
CA ASN A 104 22.02 11.80 5.60
C ASN A 104 21.43 13.10 5.00
N SER A 105 22.25 14.14 4.85
CA SER A 105 21.79 15.49 4.46
C SER A 105 20.99 15.56 3.16
N ALA A 106 21.38 14.74 2.17
CA ALA A 106 20.71 14.63 0.88
C ALA A 106 19.45 13.76 0.91
N ALA A 107 19.35 12.82 1.86
CA ALA A 107 18.26 11.86 1.87
C ALA A 107 16.91 12.49 2.21
N ARG A 108 15.88 11.92 1.60
CA ARG A 108 14.46 12.26 1.79
C ARG A 108 13.68 10.97 1.95
N ILE A 109 12.60 11.02 2.73
CA ILE A 109 11.58 9.99 2.73
C ILE A 109 10.28 10.64 2.26
N TYR A 110 9.69 10.12 1.19
CA TYR A 110 8.30 10.44 0.87
C TYR A 110 7.41 9.44 1.61
N VAL A 111 6.71 9.94 2.62
CA VAL A 111 5.83 9.18 3.48
C VAL A 111 4.41 9.25 2.95
N ARG A 112 3.67 8.15 3.05
CA ARG A 112 2.22 8.14 2.93
C ARG A 112 1.60 7.39 4.09
N LEU A 113 0.74 8.05 4.86
CA LEU A 113 -0.04 7.44 5.94
C LEU A 113 -1.43 7.07 5.40
N GLY A 114 -1.69 5.79 5.20
CA GLY A 114 -2.91 5.28 4.60
C GLY A 114 -3.12 5.86 3.20
N CYS A 115 -4.23 6.56 3.02
CA CYS A 115 -4.56 7.27 1.78
C CYS A 115 -4.26 8.77 1.81
N GLY A 116 -3.53 9.22 2.84
CA GLY A 116 -3.18 10.61 3.02
C GLY A 116 -2.33 11.12 1.87
N VAL A 117 -2.22 12.44 1.78
CA VAL A 117 -1.31 13.08 0.82
C VAL A 117 0.13 12.68 1.16
N PRO A 118 0.98 12.37 0.16
CA PRO A 118 2.40 12.18 0.40
C PRO A 118 3.02 13.36 1.13
N MET A 119 3.86 13.09 2.13
CA MET A 119 4.59 14.09 2.90
C MET A 119 6.08 13.84 2.79
N GLU A 120 6.88 14.90 2.74
CA GLU A 120 8.33 14.77 2.73
C GLU A 120 8.87 14.85 4.15
N TRP A 121 9.62 13.83 4.55
CA TRP A 121 10.38 13.79 5.80
C TRP A 121 11.88 13.95 5.51
N ARG A 122 12.53 14.74 6.35
CA ARG A 122 13.98 15.01 6.34
C ARG A 122 14.55 14.72 7.71
N HIS A 123 15.88 14.62 7.79
CA HIS A 123 16.58 14.50 9.07
C HIS A 123 16.05 15.50 10.10
N GLY A 124 15.75 15.02 11.31
CA GLY A 124 15.18 15.81 12.40
C GLY A 124 13.73 15.45 12.68
N CYS A 125 12.95 16.41 13.17
CA CYS A 125 11.55 16.19 13.53
C CYS A 125 10.69 15.91 12.30
N ILE A 126 9.76 14.98 12.45
CA ILE A 126 8.81 14.56 11.44
C ILE A 126 7.40 14.57 12.01
N GLY A 127 6.42 14.61 11.12
CA GLY A 127 5.03 14.48 11.51
C GLY A 127 4.12 14.26 10.32
N GLY A 128 2.86 13.94 10.61
CA GLY A 128 1.88 13.75 9.57
C GLY A 128 0.47 13.59 10.11
N TYR A 129 -0.51 14.04 9.32
CA TYR A 129 -1.91 13.84 9.63
C TYR A 129 -2.33 12.42 9.29
N ILE A 130 -3.03 11.80 10.23
CA ILE A 130 -3.66 10.50 10.02
C ILE A 130 -5.01 10.76 9.35
N PRO A 131 -5.23 10.35 8.09
CA PRO A 131 -6.52 10.51 7.45
C PRO A 131 -7.57 9.69 8.20
N LYS A 132 -8.66 10.35 8.62
CA LYS A 132 -9.82 9.63 9.13
C LYS A 132 -10.51 8.95 7.96
N VAL A 133 -10.55 7.63 7.98
CA VAL A 133 -11.41 6.87 7.07
C VAL A 133 -12.85 7.11 7.49
N PRO A 134 -13.73 7.63 6.61
CA PRO A 134 -15.12 7.88 6.97
C PRO A 134 -15.84 6.57 7.33
N PRO A 135 -16.87 6.62 8.19
CA PRO A 135 -17.70 5.44 8.45
C PRO A 135 -18.25 4.86 7.15
N GLY A 136 -18.17 3.54 6.99
CA GLY A 136 -18.60 2.85 5.78
C GLY A 136 -17.57 2.85 4.65
N PHE A 137 -16.33 3.28 4.89
CA PHE A 137 -15.24 3.15 3.93
C PHE A 137 -14.17 2.19 4.47
N TRP A 138 -13.62 1.35 3.60
CA TRP A 138 -12.49 0.47 3.92
C TRP A 138 -11.40 0.59 2.88
N PHE A 139 -10.17 0.77 3.34
CA PHE A 139 -9.01 0.78 2.47
C PHE A 139 -8.69 -0.64 1.99
N VAL A 140 -8.35 -0.77 0.72
CA VAL A 140 -7.87 -2.02 0.15
C VAL A 140 -6.74 -1.74 -0.84
N THR A 141 -5.71 -2.58 -0.79
CA THR A 141 -4.65 -2.63 -1.80
C THR A 141 -4.84 -3.90 -2.64
N LEU A 142 -4.77 -3.77 -3.96
CA LEU A 142 -4.77 -4.87 -4.91
C LEU A 142 -3.38 -4.95 -5.52
N GLY A 143 -2.63 -5.99 -5.18
CA GLY A 143 -1.34 -6.31 -5.80
C GLY A 143 -1.55 -7.24 -6.98
N ILE A 144 -1.02 -6.87 -8.13
CA ILE A 144 -1.11 -7.60 -9.40
C ILE A 144 0.31 -7.94 -9.83
N ALA A 145 0.61 -9.20 -10.11
CA ALA A 145 1.92 -9.62 -10.59
C ALA A 145 1.81 -10.54 -11.82
N GLY A 146 2.90 -10.69 -12.56
CA GLY A 146 2.95 -11.48 -13.79
C GLY A 146 2.44 -10.74 -15.02
N LEU A 147 2.44 -9.40 -14.99
CA LEU A 147 1.98 -8.57 -16.10
C LEU A 147 2.93 -8.67 -17.31
N THR A 148 2.36 -8.95 -18.47
CA THR A 148 3.02 -8.89 -19.78
C THR A 148 2.20 -8.03 -20.74
N GLY A 149 2.75 -7.64 -21.89
CA GLY A 149 2.06 -6.79 -22.87
C GLY A 149 0.81 -7.47 -23.47
N GLY A 150 -0.27 -6.71 -23.63
CA GLY A 150 -1.53 -7.17 -24.23
C GLY A 150 -2.46 -7.96 -23.31
N GLN A 151 -2.18 -7.99 -22.01
CA GLN A 151 -3.02 -8.67 -21.02
C GLN A 151 -4.17 -7.78 -20.54
N SER A 152 -5.28 -8.42 -20.18
CA SER A 152 -6.46 -7.78 -19.59
C SER A 152 -6.79 -8.42 -18.25
N ILE A 153 -7.10 -7.58 -17.27
CA ILE A 153 -7.49 -7.98 -15.92
C ILE A 153 -8.78 -7.25 -15.58
N ALA A 154 -9.77 -7.98 -15.07
CA ALA A 154 -10.99 -7.43 -14.52
C ALA A 154 -11.13 -7.87 -13.07
N ILE A 155 -11.32 -6.91 -12.15
CA ILE A 155 -11.56 -7.18 -10.73
C ILE A 155 -12.96 -6.70 -10.40
N GLU A 156 -13.80 -7.61 -9.93
CA GLU A 156 -15.20 -7.32 -9.61
C GLU A 156 -15.42 -7.24 -8.10
N LEU A 157 -16.30 -6.34 -7.70
CA LEU A 157 -16.73 -6.10 -6.33
C LEU A 157 -18.23 -6.34 -6.24
N ALA A 158 -18.65 -7.19 -5.32
CA ALA A 158 -20.06 -7.43 -5.01
C ALA A 158 -20.34 -7.36 -3.51
N ALA A 159 -21.57 -6.99 -3.16
CA ALA A 159 -22.06 -7.06 -1.79
C ALA A 159 -22.40 -8.51 -1.43
N GLY A 160 -22.12 -8.92 -0.19
CA GLY A 160 -22.39 -10.28 0.28
C GLY A 160 -23.76 -10.49 0.91
N SER A 161 -24.33 -9.50 1.61
CA SER A 161 -25.68 -9.66 2.20
C SER A 161 -26.33 -8.43 2.85
N SER A 162 -25.59 -7.38 3.24
CA SER A 162 -26.15 -6.35 4.13
C SER A 162 -26.44 -4.98 3.49
N ALA A 163 -25.59 -4.49 2.60
CA ALA A 163 -25.75 -3.17 1.98
C ALA A 163 -25.01 -3.10 0.63
N PRO A 164 -25.48 -2.28 -0.33
CA PRO A 164 -24.77 -2.11 -1.59
C PRO A 164 -23.37 -1.55 -1.31
N VAL A 165 -22.37 -2.10 -1.99
CA VAL A 165 -20.99 -1.62 -1.92
C VAL A 165 -20.52 -1.12 -3.27
N ARG A 166 -19.56 -0.19 -3.28
CA ARG A 166 -18.91 0.29 -4.50
C ARG A 166 -17.44 0.62 -4.28
N TRP A 167 -16.68 0.67 -5.36
CA TRP A 167 -15.39 1.35 -5.38
C TRP A 167 -15.60 2.85 -5.16
N ALA A 168 -14.91 3.41 -4.19
CA ALA A 168 -15.00 4.82 -3.89
C ALA A 168 -14.05 5.62 -4.79
N MET A 169 -14.62 6.44 -5.66
CA MET A 169 -13.88 7.25 -6.64
C MET A 169 -13.77 8.73 -6.25
N GLY A 170 -13.80 9.03 -4.94
CA GLY A 170 -13.55 10.39 -4.42
C GLY A 170 -14.78 11.22 -4.12
N HIS A 171 -15.98 10.64 -4.22
CA HIS A 171 -17.20 11.29 -3.76
C HIS A 171 -17.38 11.03 -2.25
N GLY A 172 -16.81 11.87 -1.39
CA GLY A 172 -17.14 11.80 0.04
C GLY A 172 -16.28 12.61 1.00
N THR A 173 -14.98 12.78 0.74
CA THR A 173 -14.09 13.47 1.69
C THR A 173 -12.93 14.19 1.03
N GLN A 174 -12.71 15.44 1.44
CA GLN A 174 -11.68 16.37 0.92
C GLN A 174 -10.22 15.91 1.16
N ALA A 175 -9.96 14.75 1.77
CA ALA A 175 -8.62 14.34 2.23
C ALA A 175 -8.17 12.93 1.81
N THR A 176 -8.96 12.21 0.99
CA THR A 176 -8.61 10.84 0.55
C THR A 176 -8.25 10.87 -0.93
N SER A 177 -7.03 10.47 -1.30
CA SER A 177 -6.76 10.16 -2.71
C SER A 177 -7.64 8.95 -3.10
N PRO A 178 -8.53 9.06 -4.09
CA PRO A 178 -9.52 8.03 -4.38
C PRO A 178 -8.89 6.75 -4.93
N LEU A 179 -7.72 6.89 -5.57
CA LEU A 179 -6.99 5.81 -6.19
C LEU A 179 -5.50 6.18 -6.23
N SER A 180 -4.65 5.25 -5.84
CA SER A 180 -3.22 5.30 -6.11
C SER A 180 -2.83 4.09 -6.94
N ILE A 181 -1.97 4.32 -7.92
CA ILE A 181 -1.47 3.30 -8.83
C ILE A 181 0.04 3.41 -8.79
N ALA A 182 0.71 2.32 -8.45
CA ALA A 182 2.17 2.27 -8.44
C ALA A 182 2.62 0.96 -9.07
N SER A 183 3.71 0.99 -9.83
CA SER A 183 4.40 -0.25 -10.17
C SER A 183 5.05 -0.80 -8.91
N TYR A 184 4.87 -2.07 -8.58
CA TYR A 184 5.50 -2.63 -7.38
C TYR A 184 7.03 -2.57 -7.50
N ASP A 185 7.52 -2.65 -8.74
CA ASP A 185 8.94 -2.63 -9.07
C ASP A 185 9.40 -1.24 -9.43
N GLY A 186 8.71 -0.14 -9.09
CA GLY A 186 9.15 1.24 -9.35
C GLY A 186 9.34 1.63 -10.82
N ARG A 187 9.15 0.73 -11.79
CA ARG A 187 9.27 1.04 -13.22
C ARG A 187 8.03 1.79 -13.70
N SER A 188 8.20 2.61 -14.74
CA SER A 188 7.07 3.20 -15.45
C SER A 188 6.34 2.09 -16.22
N MET A 189 5.29 1.53 -15.64
CA MET A 189 4.44 0.59 -16.36
C MET A 189 3.44 1.37 -17.21
N ALA A 190 3.54 1.24 -18.53
CA ALA A 190 2.53 1.80 -19.42
C ALA A 190 1.22 1.02 -19.26
N LEU A 191 0.16 1.72 -18.87
CA LEU A 191 -1.21 1.20 -18.92
C LEU A 191 -1.82 1.61 -20.26
N GLY A 192 -2.31 0.62 -21.01
CA GLY A 192 -3.03 0.86 -22.25
C GLY A 192 -4.46 1.33 -21.98
N ARG A 193 -5.08 0.77 -20.94
CA ARG A 193 -6.38 1.21 -20.44
C ARG A 193 -6.51 0.95 -18.95
N LEU A 194 -7.12 1.89 -18.25
CA LEU A 194 -7.69 1.70 -16.93
C LEU A 194 -9.12 2.22 -16.94
N SER A 195 -10.07 1.38 -16.54
CA SER A 195 -11.47 1.76 -16.37
C SER A 195 -11.92 1.33 -14.99
N ILE A 196 -12.60 2.22 -14.26
CA ILE A 196 -13.13 1.91 -12.94
C ILE A 196 -14.58 2.35 -12.91
N THR A 197 -15.47 1.39 -12.72
CA THR A 197 -16.89 1.60 -12.44
C THR A 197 -17.17 1.39 -10.96
N SER A 198 -18.42 1.57 -10.54
CA SER A 198 -18.83 1.34 -9.16
C SER A 198 -18.50 -0.06 -8.64
N ASN A 199 -18.45 -1.08 -9.50
CA ASN A 199 -18.30 -2.48 -9.08
C ASN A 199 -17.21 -3.24 -9.84
N ARG A 200 -16.47 -2.58 -10.74
CA ARG A 200 -15.48 -3.26 -11.58
C ARG A 200 -14.29 -2.36 -11.88
N ILE A 201 -13.10 -2.93 -11.75
CA ILE A 201 -11.84 -2.34 -12.21
C ILE A 201 -11.39 -3.16 -13.41
N GLU A 202 -11.09 -2.50 -14.52
CA GLU A 202 -10.48 -3.13 -15.68
C GLU A 202 -9.14 -2.48 -16.00
N LEU A 203 -8.13 -3.32 -16.20
CA LEU A 203 -6.79 -2.94 -16.56
C LEU A 203 -6.39 -3.66 -17.85
N VAL A 204 -5.82 -2.92 -18.80
CA VAL A 204 -5.26 -3.49 -20.03
C VAL A 204 -3.84 -2.96 -20.20
N THR A 205 -2.88 -3.87 -20.37
CA THR A 205 -1.51 -3.50 -20.73
C THR A 205 -1.39 -3.34 -22.25
N PRO A 206 -0.58 -2.38 -22.75
CA PRO A 206 -0.39 -2.16 -24.18
C PRO A 206 0.22 -3.40 -24.85
N THR A 207 -0.14 -3.63 -26.11
CA THR A 207 0.45 -4.67 -26.94
C THR A 207 1.87 -4.26 -27.36
N GLY A 208 2.78 -5.24 -27.47
CA GLY A 208 4.14 -5.02 -28.01
C GLY A 208 5.14 -4.38 -27.05
N GLN A 209 4.79 -4.13 -25.79
CA GLN A 209 5.76 -3.79 -24.75
C GLN A 209 6.16 -5.04 -23.96
N SER A 210 7.45 -5.37 -23.99
CA SER A 210 8.06 -6.33 -23.08
C SER A 210 8.37 -5.59 -21.78
N PHE A 211 7.64 -5.88 -20.71
CA PHE A 211 7.95 -5.34 -19.38
C PHE A 211 9.16 -6.07 -18.77
N GLY A 212 10.34 -5.87 -19.38
CA GLY A 212 11.60 -6.49 -18.96
C GLY A 212 11.67 -8.01 -19.17
N SER A 213 12.88 -8.52 -19.40
CA SER A 213 13.20 -9.95 -19.55
C SER A 213 13.08 -10.75 -18.24
N SER A 214 12.81 -10.10 -17.11
CA SER A 214 12.82 -10.69 -15.78
C SER A 214 11.41 -10.94 -15.21
N GLY A 215 10.45 -11.38 -16.04
CA GLY A 215 9.26 -12.18 -15.67
C GLY A 215 8.25 -11.64 -14.66
N ASN A 216 8.54 -10.57 -13.95
CA ASN A 216 7.72 -10.01 -12.90
C ASN A 216 7.62 -8.51 -13.21
N ALA A 217 6.57 -8.10 -13.90
CA ALA A 217 6.05 -6.74 -13.83
C ALA A 217 4.72 -6.79 -13.10
N GLY A 218 4.36 -5.71 -12.42
CA GLY A 218 3.17 -5.72 -11.60
C GLY A 218 2.85 -4.39 -10.97
N LEU A 219 1.66 -4.35 -10.40
CA LEU A 219 0.97 -3.12 -10.09
C LEU A 219 0.31 -3.24 -8.73
N ASP A 220 0.48 -2.22 -7.91
CA ASP A 220 -0.33 -2.00 -6.72
C ASP A 220 -1.38 -0.92 -7.00
N LEU A 221 -2.64 -1.28 -6.79
CA LEU A 221 -3.78 -0.36 -6.76
C LEU A 221 -4.20 -0.17 -5.31
N ALA A 222 -4.20 1.06 -4.80
CA ALA A 222 -4.67 1.38 -3.46
C ALA A 222 -5.90 2.28 -3.56
N LEU A 223 -7.02 1.83 -3.00
CA LEU A 223 -8.33 2.46 -3.14
C LEU A 223 -9.26 2.09 -1.98
N TYR A 224 -10.51 2.55 -2.06
CA TYR A 224 -11.52 2.32 -1.03
C TYR A 224 -12.74 1.56 -1.54
N ILE A 225 -13.29 0.73 -0.66
CA ILE A 225 -14.64 0.19 -0.77
C ILE A 225 -15.55 1.05 0.09
N GLU A 226 -16.65 1.52 -0.46
CA GLU A 226 -17.70 2.27 0.24
C GLU A 226 -18.96 1.43 0.36
N MET A 227 -19.52 1.38 1.56
CA MET A 227 -20.89 0.91 1.81
C MET A 227 -21.86 2.06 1.61
N MET A 228 -22.75 1.91 0.64
CA MET A 228 -23.78 2.87 0.32
C MET A 228 -24.80 2.95 1.46
N GLY A 229 -25.06 4.18 1.95
CA GLY A 229 -26.06 4.44 3.00
C GLY A 229 -25.52 4.45 4.44
N ALA A 230 -24.24 4.14 4.65
CA ALA A 230 -23.61 4.13 5.98
C ALA A 230 -23.40 5.55 6.59
N ALA A 231 -23.44 6.61 5.77
CA ALA A 231 -23.27 7.99 6.24
C ALA A 231 -24.37 8.46 7.22
N ASN A 232 -25.51 7.77 7.26
CA ASN A 232 -26.67 8.13 8.10
C ASN A 232 -26.84 7.25 9.34
N SER A 233 -26.02 6.21 9.53
CA SER A 233 -26.10 5.34 10.71
C SER A 233 -25.22 5.88 11.83
N SER A 234 -25.85 6.39 12.89
CA SER A 234 -25.21 6.84 14.14
C SER A 234 -24.67 5.70 15.00
N SER A 235 -24.85 4.44 14.58
CA SER A 235 -24.30 3.25 15.23
C SER A 235 -22.90 2.94 14.69
N GLY A 236 -21.90 3.02 15.57
CA GLY A 236 -20.50 2.70 15.26
C GLY A 236 -20.30 1.29 14.70
N SER A 237 -19.27 1.16 13.86
CA SER A 237 -18.85 -0.03 13.10
C SER A 237 -19.93 -0.58 12.17
N ALA A 238 -19.97 -0.05 10.94
CA ALA A 238 -20.60 -0.76 9.85
C ALA A 238 -19.75 -2.01 9.58
N SER A 239 -20.29 -3.21 9.72
CA SER A 239 -19.63 -4.42 9.23
C SER A 239 -20.19 -4.75 7.85
N ALA A 240 -19.34 -4.93 6.85
CA ALA A 240 -19.75 -5.32 5.50
C ALA A 240 -19.19 -6.69 5.15
N GLN A 241 -19.97 -7.49 4.45
CA GLN A 241 -19.44 -8.63 3.72
C GLN A 241 -19.34 -8.24 2.25
N VAL A 242 -18.15 -8.36 1.67
CA VAL A 242 -17.93 -8.12 0.25
C VAL A 242 -17.32 -9.34 -0.42
N HIS A 243 -17.58 -9.46 -1.71
CA HIS A 243 -16.96 -10.48 -2.55
C HIS A 243 -16.07 -9.80 -3.58
N LEU A 244 -14.83 -10.26 -3.67
CA LEU A 244 -13.92 -9.90 -4.75
C LEU A 244 -13.67 -11.11 -5.64
N SER A 245 -13.73 -10.92 -6.96
CA SER A 245 -13.26 -11.88 -7.96
C SER A 245 -12.33 -11.17 -8.94
N ALA A 246 -11.43 -11.93 -9.56
CA ALA A 246 -10.54 -11.44 -10.60
C ALA A 246 -10.56 -12.37 -11.81
N THR A 247 -10.78 -11.80 -12.99
CA THR A 247 -10.59 -12.49 -14.28
C THR A 247 -9.31 -11.98 -14.89
N CYS A 248 -8.32 -12.86 -15.06
CA CYS A 248 -7.00 -12.52 -15.58
C CYS A 248 -6.46 -13.65 -16.47
N GLY A 249 -5.49 -13.33 -17.32
CA GLY A 249 -4.79 -14.33 -18.12
C GLY A 249 -3.88 -15.24 -17.30
N ASP A 250 -3.45 -16.36 -17.91
CA ASP A 250 -2.55 -17.31 -17.27
C ASP A 250 -1.24 -16.65 -16.80
N GLY A 251 -0.77 -17.04 -15.61
CA GLY A 251 0.44 -16.50 -15.00
C GLY A 251 0.27 -15.16 -14.28
N ILE A 252 -0.90 -14.53 -14.37
CA ILE A 252 -1.22 -13.33 -13.60
C ILE A 252 -1.75 -13.74 -12.22
N THR A 253 -1.28 -13.05 -11.19
CA THR A 253 -1.81 -13.21 -9.82
C THR A 253 -2.35 -11.89 -9.30
N VAL A 254 -3.51 -11.94 -8.66
CA VAL A 254 -4.15 -10.78 -8.02
C VAL A 254 -4.33 -11.08 -6.53
N VAL A 255 -3.92 -10.13 -5.68
CA VAL A 255 -3.96 -10.26 -4.22
C VAL A 255 -4.66 -9.04 -3.62
N ALA A 256 -5.78 -9.23 -2.93
CA ALA A 256 -6.40 -8.18 -2.11
C ALA A 256 -5.78 -8.15 -0.72
N LYS A 257 -5.48 -6.95 -0.23
CA LYS A 257 -4.94 -6.67 1.10
C LYS A 257 -5.85 -5.65 1.79
N LEU A 258 -6.42 -6.03 2.92
CA LEU A 258 -7.24 -5.17 3.77
C LEU A 258 -6.49 -4.94 5.09
N PRO A 259 -6.51 -3.73 5.68
CA PRO A 259 -5.88 -3.48 6.97
C PRO A 259 -6.37 -4.45 8.04
N GLY A 260 -5.43 -5.07 8.77
CA GLY A 260 -5.76 -6.03 9.83
C GLY A 260 -6.35 -7.36 9.36
N LYS A 261 -6.37 -7.64 8.06
CA LYS A 261 -6.82 -8.93 7.50
C LYS A 261 -5.73 -9.53 6.62
N PHE A 262 -5.74 -10.86 6.51
CA PHE A 262 -4.83 -11.56 5.63
C PHE A 262 -5.02 -11.21 4.16
N PRO A 263 -3.91 -11.08 3.40
CA PRO A 263 -3.98 -11.01 1.96
C PRO A 263 -4.72 -12.23 1.40
N ARG A 264 -5.59 -12.01 0.41
CA ARG A 264 -6.31 -13.08 -0.27
C ARG A 264 -6.03 -13.04 -1.75
N TYR A 265 -5.59 -14.18 -2.28
CA TYR A 265 -5.60 -14.40 -3.72
C TYR A 265 -7.03 -14.32 -4.22
N ILE A 266 -7.21 -13.46 -5.21
CA ILE A 266 -8.48 -13.28 -5.89
C ILE A 266 -8.33 -13.91 -7.27
N ASP A 267 -9.24 -14.82 -7.58
CA ASP A 267 -9.29 -15.56 -8.83
C ASP A 267 -10.71 -15.46 -9.41
N GLY A 268 -10.99 -16.24 -10.46
CA GLY A 268 -12.31 -16.25 -11.08
C GLY A 268 -13.45 -16.65 -10.14
N VAL A 269 -13.15 -17.17 -8.94
CA VAL A 269 -14.14 -17.54 -7.93
C VAL A 269 -14.25 -16.42 -6.88
N PRO A 270 -15.45 -15.85 -6.67
CA PRO A 270 -15.66 -14.82 -5.66
C PRO A 270 -15.15 -15.23 -4.27
N LYS A 271 -14.25 -14.41 -3.71
CA LYS A 271 -13.73 -14.57 -2.36
C LYS A 271 -14.41 -13.59 -1.41
N THR A 272 -14.96 -14.14 -0.33
CA THR A 272 -15.60 -13.36 0.72
C THR A 272 -14.57 -12.67 1.62
N LEU A 273 -14.74 -11.38 1.83
CA LEU A 273 -13.98 -10.54 2.73
C LEU A 273 -14.94 -9.86 3.70
N ASN A 274 -14.66 -9.99 4.99
CA ASN A 274 -15.40 -9.30 6.03
C ASN A 274 -14.67 -7.99 6.35
N LEU A 275 -15.38 -6.89 6.13
CA LEU A 275 -14.97 -5.53 6.44
C LEU A 275 -15.52 -5.21 7.84
N GLU A 276 -14.63 -4.87 8.77
CA GLU A 276 -14.92 -4.59 10.19
C GLU A 276 -14.38 -3.20 10.54
#